data_AF-A0A6L2QBQ4-F1
#
_entry.id   AF-A0A6L2QBQ4-F1
#
_cell.length_a   1.000
_cell.length_b   1.000
_cell.length_c   1.000
_cell.angle_alpha   90.00
_cell.angle_beta   90.00
_cell.angle_gamma   90.00
#
_symmetry.space_group_name_H-M   'P 1'
#
loop_
_entity.id
_entity.type
_entity.pdbx_description
1 polymer ?
#
loop_
_entity_poly.entity_id
_entity_poly.type
_entity_poly.pdbx_seq_one_letter_code
_entity_poly.pdbx_strand_id
1 'polypeptide(L)'
;MPSEGSPLCHCYNRGCGQKFDPNENTEDSCTFHPGAPFFHDAYKGWSCCKKKCTDFTEFLNIKGCTKSYHSSEKPPEAERPAVDKSKADEVIEYKAPQAPVVEALERPPFESSLVKLTVEVSPTLVEQVKSLTRPASCSPIEGHNTVEIPVGTSCKNGGCKQTYGSENAETSCIHHPGYPVFHEGLKFWSCCQRRTTDFNSFLEQEGCVVGKHVWSKHEVHNVVVSVFAKKYDPDRSFVELNPIRLKVHLFFPEEQSVFDLDLELCGVVDVTRSVASMLPTKLEVKLRKGEPGSWSKLDIPHQTAVEENAQPASAAMEQLIPEVDAVDLSDL
;
A
#
# COMPACT_ATOMS: atom_id res chain seq x y z
N MET A 1 -55.20 -17.63 -33.66
CA MET A 1 -54.17 -18.66 -33.80
C MET A 1 -52.83 -17.98 -33.56
N PRO A 2 -52.12 -18.25 -32.46
CA PRO A 2 -50.80 -17.67 -32.24
C PRO A 2 -49.82 -18.32 -33.23
N SER A 3 -49.13 -17.47 -33.99
CA SER A 3 -48.08 -17.82 -34.94
C SER A 3 -47.00 -18.65 -34.25
N GLU A 4 -46.79 -19.88 -34.75
CA GLU A 4 -45.70 -20.75 -34.36
C GLU A 4 -44.37 -19.98 -34.48
N GLY A 5 -43.70 -19.77 -33.34
CA GLY A 5 -42.45 -19.03 -33.28
C GLY A 5 -41.38 -19.73 -34.11
N SER A 6 -40.87 -19.04 -35.13
CA SER A 6 -39.74 -19.50 -35.93
C SER A 6 -38.48 -19.70 -35.06
N PRO A 7 -37.60 -20.65 -35.43
CA PRO A 7 -36.36 -20.89 -34.70
C PRO A 7 -35.39 -19.73 -34.87
N LEU A 8 -35.29 -18.89 -33.83
CA LEU A 8 -34.32 -17.80 -33.72
C LEU A 8 -32.88 -18.32 -33.73
N CYS A 9 -32.06 -17.82 -34.65
CA CYS A 9 -30.64 -18.13 -34.77
C CYS A 9 -29.78 -17.09 -34.02
N HIS A 10 -28.61 -17.48 -33.52
CA HIS A 10 -27.69 -16.55 -32.86
C HIS A 10 -26.72 -15.94 -33.88
N CYS A 11 -26.54 -14.62 -33.81
CA CYS A 11 -25.62 -13.89 -34.66
C CYS A 11 -24.19 -13.92 -34.10
N TYR A 12 -23.25 -14.47 -34.87
CA TYR A 12 -21.83 -14.55 -34.49
C TYR A 12 -20.96 -13.40 -35.07
N ASN A 13 -21.58 -12.43 -35.73
CA ASN A 13 -20.87 -11.22 -36.16
C ASN A 13 -20.34 -10.47 -34.92
N ARG A 14 -19.07 -10.06 -34.97
CA ARG A 14 -18.36 -9.46 -33.83
C ARG A 14 -19.06 -8.19 -33.34
N GLY A 15 -19.51 -8.18 -32.10
CA GLY A 15 -20.21 -7.04 -31.49
C GLY A 15 -21.72 -6.97 -31.74
N CYS A 16 -22.31 -7.94 -32.46
CA CYS A 16 -23.77 -8.04 -32.59
C CYS A 16 -24.37 -8.92 -31.47
N GLY A 17 -24.10 -10.23 -31.48
CA GLY A 17 -24.58 -11.18 -30.45
C GLY A 17 -26.10 -11.32 -30.31
N GLN A 18 -26.89 -10.75 -31.24
CA GLN A 18 -28.35 -10.78 -31.20
C GLN A 18 -28.91 -12.11 -31.72
N LYS A 19 -30.12 -12.44 -31.30
CA LYS A 19 -30.91 -13.52 -31.91
C LYS A 19 -31.75 -12.95 -33.05
N PHE A 20 -31.79 -13.63 -34.19
CA PHE A 20 -32.48 -13.16 -35.39
C PHE A 20 -33.25 -14.30 -36.06
N ASP A 21 -34.35 -13.96 -36.73
CA ASP A 21 -35.08 -14.88 -37.59
C ASP A 21 -34.44 -14.91 -38.98
N PRO A 22 -34.01 -16.07 -39.51
CA PRO A 22 -33.41 -16.17 -40.83
C PRO A 22 -34.29 -15.64 -41.97
N ASN A 23 -35.62 -15.66 -41.78
CA ASN A 23 -36.60 -15.19 -42.76
C ASN A 23 -36.77 -13.66 -42.79
N GLU A 24 -36.37 -12.96 -41.72
CA GLU A 24 -36.45 -11.48 -41.60
C GLU A 24 -35.06 -10.82 -41.66
N ASN A 25 -34.05 -11.56 -42.13
CA ASN A 25 -32.67 -11.08 -42.22
C ASN A 25 -32.46 -10.23 -43.48
N THR A 26 -32.40 -8.91 -43.30
CA THR A 26 -32.16 -7.95 -44.37
C THR A 26 -30.72 -7.40 -44.32
N GLU A 27 -30.29 -6.69 -45.36
CA GLU A 27 -28.94 -6.14 -45.48
C GLU A 27 -28.57 -5.10 -44.41
N ASP A 28 -29.56 -4.52 -43.72
CA ASP A 28 -29.36 -3.52 -42.66
C ASP A 28 -29.64 -4.08 -41.25
N SER A 29 -29.99 -5.38 -41.13
CA SER A 29 -30.47 -5.97 -39.88
C SER A 29 -29.38 -6.09 -38.79
N CYS A 30 -28.12 -6.35 -39.17
CA CYS A 30 -27.02 -6.54 -38.24
C CYS A 30 -26.07 -5.34 -38.23
N THR A 31 -25.74 -4.81 -37.05
CA THR A 31 -24.64 -3.85 -36.85
C THR A 31 -23.47 -4.53 -36.12
N PHE A 32 -22.31 -4.60 -36.76
CA PHE A 32 -21.15 -5.34 -36.22
C PHE A 32 -19.82 -4.68 -36.60
N HIS A 33 -18.73 -5.20 -36.04
CA HIS A 33 -17.35 -4.79 -36.34
C HIS A 33 -16.68 -5.81 -37.26
N PRO A 34 -16.31 -5.45 -38.50
CA PRO A 34 -15.54 -6.35 -39.36
C PRO A 34 -14.07 -6.48 -38.92
N GLY A 35 -13.57 -5.53 -38.13
CA GLY A 35 -12.19 -5.50 -37.65
C GLY A 35 -11.94 -6.44 -36.47
N ALA A 36 -10.68 -6.81 -36.29
CA ALA A 36 -10.22 -7.50 -35.08
C ALA A 36 -10.13 -6.51 -33.89
N PRO A 37 -10.33 -7.00 -32.66
CA PRO A 37 -10.08 -6.20 -31.45
C PRO A 37 -8.57 -5.98 -31.28
N PHE A 38 -8.18 -4.80 -30.79
CA PHE A 38 -6.79 -4.48 -30.46
C PHE A 38 -6.68 -3.88 -29.06
N PHE A 39 -5.55 -4.14 -28.40
CA PHE A 39 -5.24 -3.70 -27.05
C PHE A 39 -3.81 -3.14 -27.02
N HIS A 40 -3.66 -1.82 -27.15
CA HIS A 40 -2.36 -1.13 -27.16
C HIS A 40 -2.42 0.16 -26.35
N ASP A 41 -1.36 0.48 -25.60
CA ASP A 41 -1.19 1.72 -24.85
C ASP A 41 -2.37 2.07 -23.93
N ALA A 42 -2.83 1.08 -23.15
CA ALA A 42 -4.02 1.15 -22.29
C ALA A 42 -5.37 1.37 -23.02
N TYR A 43 -5.36 1.54 -24.34
CA TYR A 43 -6.57 1.65 -25.16
C TYR A 43 -7.01 0.29 -25.71
N LYS A 44 -8.32 0.14 -25.78
CA LYS A 44 -9.05 -1.01 -26.32
C LYS A 44 -9.94 -0.51 -27.43
N GLY A 45 -9.98 -1.22 -28.56
CA GLY A 45 -10.78 -0.78 -29.70
C GLY A 45 -10.88 -1.83 -30.79
N TRP A 46 -11.60 -1.50 -31.84
CA TRP A 46 -11.77 -2.33 -33.02
C TRP A 46 -11.00 -1.71 -34.19
N SER A 47 -10.19 -2.50 -34.90
CA SER A 47 -9.38 -2.01 -36.03
C SER A 47 -10.20 -1.40 -37.17
N CYS A 48 -11.50 -1.69 -37.25
CA CYS A 48 -12.42 -1.14 -38.25
C CYS A 48 -12.99 0.24 -37.91
N CYS A 49 -12.77 0.77 -36.70
CA CYS A 49 -13.29 2.08 -36.32
C CYS A 49 -12.34 2.84 -35.39
N LYS A 50 -12.48 4.17 -35.31
CA LYS A 50 -11.59 5.01 -34.50
C LYS A 50 -11.98 5.09 -33.03
N LYS A 51 -13.11 4.49 -32.62
CA LYS A 51 -13.53 4.48 -31.22
C LYS A 51 -12.57 3.62 -30.40
N LYS A 52 -11.94 4.28 -29.43
CA LYS A 52 -11.05 3.68 -28.44
C LYS A 52 -11.60 4.02 -27.07
N CYS A 53 -11.49 3.08 -26.16
CA CYS A 53 -11.81 3.29 -24.76
C CYS A 53 -10.70 2.70 -23.89
N THR A 54 -10.63 3.14 -22.64
CA THR A 54 -9.69 2.59 -21.65
C THR A 54 -10.35 1.50 -20.82
N ASP A 55 -11.68 1.51 -20.69
CA ASP A 55 -12.45 0.52 -19.95
C ASP A 55 -12.85 -0.70 -20.81
N PHE A 56 -12.88 -1.89 -20.20
CA PHE A 56 -13.21 -3.13 -20.90
C PHE A 56 -14.72 -3.30 -21.13
N THR A 57 -15.55 -2.82 -20.22
CA THR A 57 -17.02 -2.86 -20.37
C THR A 57 -17.45 -1.91 -21.46
N GLU A 58 -16.85 -0.72 -21.53
CA GLU A 58 -17.07 0.21 -22.63
C GLU A 58 -16.67 -0.40 -23.98
N PHE A 59 -15.54 -1.11 -24.04
CA PHE A 59 -15.06 -1.79 -25.24
C PHE A 59 -16.07 -2.80 -25.80
N LEU A 60 -16.61 -3.66 -24.93
CA LEU A 60 -17.64 -4.64 -25.30
C LEU A 60 -18.94 -3.98 -25.77
N ASN A 61 -19.23 -2.78 -25.29
CA ASN A 61 -20.42 -2.00 -25.64
C ASN A 61 -20.24 -1.09 -26.86
N ILE A 62 -19.04 -1.04 -27.48
CA ILE A 62 -18.84 -0.25 -28.71
C ILE A 62 -19.74 -0.83 -29.81
N LYS A 63 -20.74 -0.05 -30.23
CA LYS A 63 -21.66 -0.43 -31.32
C LYS A 63 -20.88 -0.69 -32.61
N GLY A 64 -21.32 -1.73 -33.34
CA GLY A 64 -20.77 -2.09 -34.65
C GLY A 64 -20.72 -0.90 -35.61
N CYS A 65 -19.66 -0.81 -36.41
CA CYS A 65 -19.49 0.26 -37.39
C CYS A 65 -19.97 -0.08 -38.80
N THR A 66 -20.37 -1.34 -39.05
CA THR A 66 -20.81 -1.82 -40.37
C THR A 66 -22.17 -2.49 -40.26
N LYS A 67 -23.02 -2.27 -41.27
CA LYS A 67 -24.34 -2.89 -41.39
C LYS A 67 -24.31 -4.00 -42.44
N SER A 68 -24.88 -5.16 -42.13
CA SER A 68 -25.04 -6.28 -43.07
C SER A 68 -26.13 -7.24 -42.58
N TYR A 69 -26.22 -8.41 -43.21
CA TYR A 69 -26.99 -9.55 -42.74
C TYR A 69 -26.39 -10.12 -41.43
N HIS A 70 -27.24 -10.67 -40.57
CA HIS A 70 -26.78 -11.51 -39.48
C HIS A 70 -26.18 -12.82 -40.01
N SER A 71 -25.08 -13.28 -39.41
CA SER A 71 -24.50 -14.61 -39.69
C SER A 71 -24.72 -15.57 -38.52
N SER A 72 -25.25 -16.76 -38.81
CA SER A 72 -25.37 -17.88 -37.86
C SER A 72 -24.14 -18.80 -37.85
N GLU A 73 -23.14 -18.50 -38.70
CA GLU A 73 -21.91 -19.28 -38.77
C GLU A 73 -20.95 -18.84 -37.68
N LYS A 74 -20.61 -19.75 -36.77
CA LYS A 74 -19.60 -19.52 -35.75
C LYS A 74 -18.22 -19.41 -36.45
N PRO A 75 -17.51 -18.27 -36.37
CA PRO A 75 -16.18 -18.17 -36.90
C PRO A 75 -15.28 -19.24 -36.28
N PRO A 76 -14.36 -19.85 -37.06
CA PRO A 76 -13.40 -20.80 -36.52
C PRO A 76 -12.64 -20.14 -35.36
N GLU A 77 -12.53 -20.86 -34.25
CA GLU A 77 -11.80 -20.40 -33.09
C GLU A 77 -10.35 -20.14 -33.53
N ALA A 78 -9.87 -18.92 -33.30
CA ALA A 78 -8.51 -18.56 -33.69
C ALA A 78 -7.55 -19.49 -32.93
N GLU A 79 -6.83 -20.33 -33.68
CA GLU A 79 -5.76 -21.15 -33.12
C GLU A 79 -4.81 -20.20 -32.39
N ARG A 80 -4.56 -20.50 -31.10
CA ARG A 80 -3.55 -19.76 -30.34
C ARG A 80 -2.26 -19.85 -31.16
N PRO A 81 -1.60 -18.72 -31.47
CA PRO A 81 -0.36 -18.78 -32.22
C PRO A 81 0.56 -19.80 -31.56
N ALA A 82 0.99 -20.80 -32.32
CA ALA A 82 1.97 -21.75 -31.86
C ALA A 82 3.19 -20.93 -31.42
N VAL A 83 3.49 -20.97 -30.13
CA VAL A 83 4.71 -20.37 -29.60
C VAL A 83 5.85 -21.12 -30.27
N ASP A 84 6.54 -20.44 -31.18
CA ASP A 84 7.67 -20.98 -31.89
C ASP A 84 8.80 -21.28 -30.90
N LYS A 85 8.89 -22.55 -30.47
CA LYS A 85 9.90 -23.04 -29.52
C LYS A 85 11.32 -22.99 -30.10
N SER A 86 11.48 -22.62 -31.38
CA SER A 86 12.80 -22.46 -32.03
C SER A 86 13.59 -21.26 -31.52
N LYS A 87 12.95 -20.33 -30.78
CA LYS A 87 13.60 -19.17 -30.15
C LYS A 87 13.64 -19.26 -28.61
N ALA A 88 13.49 -20.45 -28.05
CA ALA A 88 13.53 -20.64 -26.59
C ALA A 88 14.91 -20.33 -25.96
N ASP A 89 15.99 -20.26 -26.77
CA ASP A 89 17.35 -19.92 -26.33
C ASP A 89 17.80 -18.48 -26.67
N GLU A 90 16.99 -17.68 -27.37
CA GLU A 90 17.25 -16.24 -27.41
C GLU A 90 16.70 -15.61 -26.12
N VAL A 91 17.55 -15.60 -25.09
CA VAL A 91 17.37 -14.76 -23.91
C VAL A 91 17.22 -13.32 -24.40
N ILE A 92 15.99 -12.83 -24.51
CA ILE A 92 15.73 -11.41 -24.60
C ILE A 92 16.16 -10.87 -23.23
N GLU A 93 17.40 -10.39 -23.15
CA GLU A 93 17.92 -9.72 -21.97
C GLU A 93 17.16 -8.41 -21.81
N TYR A 94 16.03 -8.48 -21.11
CA TYR A 94 15.29 -7.31 -20.68
C TYR A 94 16.13 -6.58 -19.64
N LYS A 95 17.00 -5.68 -20.10
CA LYS A 95 17.52 -4.62 -19.25
C LYS A 95 16.39 -3.66 -18.99
N ALA A 96 15.69 -3.90 -17.87
CA ALA A 96 14.82 -2.89 -17.28
C ALA A 96 15.57 -1.55 -17.29
N PRO A 97 14.94 -0.42 -17.65
CA PRO A 97 15.53 0.89 -17.44
C PRO A 97 16.02 0.91 -16.00
N GLN A 98 17.35 1.01 -15.80
CA GLN A 98 17.89 1.17 -14.47
C GLN A 98 17.15 2.37 -13.89
N ALA A 99 16.40 2.12 -12.82
CA ALA A 99 15.91 3.22 -12.00
C ALA A 99 17.13 4.13 -11.78
N PRO A 100 17.00 5.46 -11.97
CA PRO A 100 18.11 6.35 -11.69
C PRO A 100 18.64 5.92 -10.33
N VAL A 101 19.92 5.52 -10.30
CA VAL A 101 20.60 5.14 -9.07
C VAL A 101 20.56 6.42 -8.25
N VAL A 102 19.52 6.54 -7.42
CA VAL A 102 19.52 7.54 -6.38
C VAL A 102 20.68 7.08 -5.52
N GLU A 103 21.76 7.86 -5.54
CA GLU A 103 22.96 7.58 -4.76
C GLU A 103 22.49 7.29 -3.33
N ALA A 104 22.49 6.00 -2.97
CA ALA A 104 22.21 5.59 -1.61
C ALA A 104 23.32 6.23 -0.80
N LEU A 105 22.93 6.98 0.23
CA LEU A 105 23.89 7.59 1.14
C LEU A 105 24.86 6.48 1.60
N GLU A 106 26.17 6.78 1.63
CA GLU A 106 27.16 5.80 2.07
C GLU A 106 26.77 5.30 3.46
N ARG A 107 26.54 3.99 3.57
CA ARG A 107 26.11 3.35 4.80
C ARG A 107 27.22 3.50 5.84
N PRO A 108 26.99 4.22 6.96
CA PRO A 108 28.00 4.34 8.00
C PRO A 108 28.32 3.00 8.66
N PRO A 109 29.47 2.85 9.35
CA PRO A 109 29.81 1.63 10.09
C PRO A 109 28.80 1.33 11.20
N PHE A 110 28.52 0.04 11.45
CA PHE A 110 27.57 -0.41 12.50
C PHE A 110 27.96 0.05 13.91
N GLU A 111 29.26 0.05 14.21
CA GLU A 111 29.85 0.49 15.49
C GLU A 111 29.94 2.02 15.63
N SER A 112 29.27 2.78 14.77
CA SER A 112 29.17 4.25 14.92
C SER A 112 28.52 4.62 16.25
N SER A 113 28.97 5.73 16.84
CA SER A 113 28.51 6.20 18.14
C SER A 113 26.98 6.30 18.23
N LEU A 114 26.39 5.63 19.22
CA LEU A 114 24.97 5.69 19.53
C LEU A 114 24.64 7.00 20.26
N VAL A 115 23.53 7.64 19.86
CA VAL A 115 23.01 8.84 20.51
C VAL A 115 21.72 8.49 21.23
N LYS A 116 21.58 8.90 22.49
CA LYS A 116 20.30 8.79 23.21
C LYS A 116 19.28 9.74 22.59
N LEU A 117 18.20 9.17 22.06
CA LEU A 117 17.11 9.92 21.45
C LEU A 117 16.37 10.76 22.48
N THR A 118 15.90 11.94 22.07
CA THR A 118 14.94 12.69 22.86
C THR A 118 13.63 11.92 22.92
N VAL A 119 13.16 11.66 24.14
CA VAL A 119 11.93 10.91 24.38
C VAL A 119 10.85 11.85 24.90
N GLU A 120 9.70 11.84 24.23
CA GLU A 120 8.47 12.46 24.72
C GLU A 120 7.71 11.45 25.59
N VAL A 121 7.59 11.72 26.89
CA VAL A 121 6.88 10.83 27.81
C VAL A 121 5.45 11.34 28.00
N SER A 122 4.46 10.48 27.73
CA SER A 122 3.06 10.82 27.92
C SER A 122 2.74 11.09 29.40
N PRO A 123 1.98 12.15 29.74
CA PRO A 123 1.59 12.45 31.11
C PRO A 123 0.82 11.30 31.77
N THR A 124 0.05 10.52 31.00
CA THR A 124 -0.68 9.34 31.49
C THR A 124 0.26 8.21 31.89
N LEU A 125 1.34 8.00 31.14
CA LEU A 125 2.36 7.01 31.51
C LEU A 125 3.08 7.46 32.78
N VAL A 126 3.44 8.74 32.86
CA VAL A 126 4.03 9.32 34.07
C VAL A 126 3.10 9.13 35.27
N GLU A 127 1.79 9.28 35.12
CA GLU A 127 0.82 9.05 36.21
C GLU A 127 0.76 7.57 36.64
N GLN A 128 0.74 6.63 35.69
CA GLN A 128 0.79 5.19 35.98
C GLN A 128 2.10 4.77 36.66
N VAL A 129 3.21 5.42 36.29
CA VAL A 129 4.52 5.11 36.86
C VAL A 129 4.73 5.88 38.17
N LYS A 130 4.07 7.02 38.40
CA LYS A 130 4.07 7.74 39.69
C LYS A 130 3.43 6.94 40.82
N SER A 131 2.46 6.06 40.51
CA SER A 131 1.99 5.06 41.47
C SER A 131 3.00 3.95 41.78
N LEU A 132 4.10 3.88 41.02
CA LEU A 132 5.17 2.89 41.15
C LEU A 132 6.50 3.50 41.65
N THR A 133 6.82 4.79 41.37
CA THR A 133 8.02 5.52 41.88
C THR A 133 7.95 7.08 41.74
N ARG A 134 8.68 7.86 42.58
CA ARG A 134 8.70 9.37 42.66
C ARG A 134 9.62 10.07 41.62
N PRO A 135 9.47 11.39 41.31
CA PRO A 135 9.65 11.94 39.95
C PRO A 135 10.88 12.85 39.69
N ALA A 136 11.18 13.10 38.41
CA ALA A 136 11.78 14.33 37.87
C ALA A 136 11.20 14.72 36.49
N SER A 137 11.26 16.01 36.13
CA SER A 137 10.47 16.71 35.10
C SER A 137 11.30 17.32 33.95
N CYS A 138 10.73 17.54 32.75
CA CYS A 138 11.20 18.53 31.75
C CYS A 138 10.14 18.94 30.69
N SER A 139 10.32 20.13 30.11
CA SER A 139 9.39 20.94 29.28
C SER A 139 9.71 20.91 27.77
N PRO A 140 8.79 21.34 26.86
CA PRO A 140 9.02 21.35 25.41
C PRO A 140 9.37 22.74 24.82
N ILE A 141 10.07 22.76 23.67
CA ILE A 141 10.25 23.94 22.80
C ILE A 141 10.00 23.55 21.34
N GLU A 142 9.16 24.33 20.66
CA GLU A 142 8.85 24.26 19.22
C GLU A 142 9.86 25.06 18.38
N GLY A 143 10.11 24.61 17.15
CA GLY A 143 10.88 25.36 16.14
C GLY A 143 10.30 25.18 14.74
N HIS A 144 9.79 26.26 14.17
CA HIS A 144 9.26 26.36 12.81
C HIS A 144 10.32 26.93 11.85
N ASN A 145 10.53 26.29 10.70
CA ASN A 145 11.36 26.80 9.60
C ASN A 145 10.53 26.92 8.32
N THR A 146 10.46 28.13 7.76
CA THR A 146 9.81 28.44 6.47
C THR A 146 10.76 28.13 5.31
N VAL A 147 10.30 27.32 4.36
CA VAL A 147 10.99 26.98 3.10
C VAL A 147 10.31 27.70 1.95
N GLU A 148 11.07 28.35 1.08
CA GLU A 148 10.58 29.04 -0.13
C GLU A 148 10.05 28.02 -1.16
N ILE A 149 8.88 28.30 -1.76
CA ILE A 149 8.13 27.33 -2.56
C ILE A 149 8.11 27.79 -4.03
N PRO A 150 8.49 26.93 -5.00
CA PRO A 150 8.52 27.31 -6.40
C PRO A 150 7.11 27.45 -7.02
N VAL A 151 6.96 28.45 -7.89
CA VAL A 151 5.73 28.72 -8.67
C VAL A 151 5.38 27.51 -9.54
N GLY A 152 4.13 27.07 -9.47
CA GLY A 152 3.59 25.86 -10.12
C GLY A 152 3.37 24.67 -9.17
N THR A 153 3.77 24.76 -7.90
CA THR A 153 3.62 23.66 -6.92
C THR A 153 2.14 23.35 -6.63
N SER A 154 1.69 22.11 -6.82
CA SER A 154 0.30 21.73 -6.54
C SER A 154 -0.01 21.62 -5.04
N CYS A 155 -1.23 21.97 -4.65
CA CYS A 155 -1.72 21.85 -3.29
C CYS A 155 -1.75 20.38 -2.86
N LYS A 156 -1.27 20.09 -1.65
CA LYS A 156 -1.15 18.74 -1.07
C LYS A 156 -2.33 18.35 -0.18
N ASN A 157 -3.35 19.22 -0.04
CA ASN A 157 -4.56 18.90 0.69
C ASN A 157 -5.47 17.98 -0.14
N GLY A 158 -6.14 17.02 0.51
CA GLY A 158 -7.00 16.03 -0.17
C GLY A 158 -8.12 16.70 -0.98
N GLY A 159 -8.19 16.41 -2.28
CA GLY A 159 -9.21 16.95 -3.20
C GLY A 159 -8.96 18.37 -3.73
N CYS A 160 -7.91 19.07 -3.28
CA CYS A 160 -7.60 20.43 -3.74
C CYS A 160 -6.76 20.38 -5.02
N LYS A 161 -7.27 20.93 -6.14
CA LYS A 161 -6.62 20.87 -7.47
C LYS A 161 -5.81 22.12 -7.84
N GLN A 162 -5.67 23.08 -6.93
CA GLN A 162 -4.97 24.34 -7.21
C GLN A 162 -3.45 24.20 -7.23
N THR A 163 -2.78 25.09 -7.95
CA THR A 163 -1.33 25.24 -8.05
C THR A 163 -0.88 26.60 -7.52
N TYR A 164 0.30 26.63 -6.91
CA TYR A 164 0.91 27.80 -6.31
C TYR A 164 1.28 28.81 -7.41
N GLY A 165 0.76 30.02 -7.32
CA GLY A 165 1.02 31.12 -8.24
C GLY A 165 0.95 32.47 -7.53
N SER A 166 1.54 33.51 -8.13
CA SER A 166 1.62 34.86 -7.56
C SER A 166 0.27 35.47 -7.15
N GLU A 167 -0.84 34.95 -7.67
CA GLU A 167 -2.22 35.41 -7.41
C GLU A 167 -3.02 34.50 -6.45
N ASN A 168 -2.63 33.24 -6.28
CA ASN A 168 -3.36 32.22 -5.50
C ASN A 168 -2.64 31.80 -4.20
N ALA A 169 -1.58 32.51 -3.81
CA ALA A 169 -0.79 32.17 -2.62
C ALA A 169 -1.57 32.32 -1.30
N GLU A 170 -2.53 33.26 -1.25
CA GLU A 170 -3.34 33.58 -0.05
C GLU A 170 -4.82 33.17 -0.17
N THR A 171 -5.21 32.48 -1.24
CA THR A 171 -6.59 32.02 -1.40
C THR A 171 -6.92 30.89 -0.42
N SER A 172 -8.20 30.68 -0.15
CA SER A 172 -8.65 29.55 0.66
C SER A 172 -8.85 28.30 -0.20
N CYS A 173 -8.44 27.15 0.32
CA CYS A 173 -8.55 25.82 -0.27
C CYS A 173 -9.74 25.06 0.33
N ILE A 174 -10.63 24.56 -0.51
CA ILE A 174 -11.66 23.60 -0.11
C ILE A 174 -11.07 22.19 -0.24
N HIS A 175 -10.95 21.48 0.88
CA HIS A 175 -10.30 20.16 0.92
C HIS A 175 -10.95 19.20 1.91
N HIS A 176 -10.50 17.96 1.87
CA HIS A 176 -10.84 16.92 2.83
C HIS A 176 -9.72 16.80 3.88
N PRO A 177 -9.99 17.05 5.18
CA PRO A 177 -9.01 16.82 6.25
C PRO A 177 -8.88 15.34 6.62
N GLY A 178 -9.83 14.50 6.20
CA GLY A 178 -9.80 13.06 6.41
C GLY A 178 -8.92 12.31 5.39
N TYR A 179 -8.98 11.00 5.45
CA TYR A 179 -8.24 10.10 4.57
C TYR A 179 -9.20 9.31 3.65
N PRO A 180 -8.73 8.87 2.47
CA PRO A 180 -9.49 7.97 1.61
C PRO A 180 -9.78 6.63 2.32
N VAL A 181 -11.03 6.19 2.28
CA VAL A 181 -11.48 4.89 2.78
C VAL A 181 -12.06 4.09 1.63
N PHE A 182 -11.56 2.86 1.47
CA PHE A 182 -12.02 1.89 0.49
C PHE A 182 -12.47 0.62 1.22
N HIS A 183 -13.75 0.51 1.56
CA HIS A 183 -14.32 -0.70 2.18
C HIS A 183 -15.62 -1.10 1.46
N GLU A 184 -15.83 -2.40 1.29
CA GLU A 184 -17.07 -2.97 0.74
C GLU A 184 -17.50 -2.36 -0.62
N GLY A 185 -16.54 -2.04 -1.49
CA GLY A 185 -16.79 -1.45 -2.81
C GLY A 185 -17.14 0.04 -2.78
N LEU A 186 -17.23 0.65 -1.59
CA LEU A 186 -17.46 2.08 -1.40
C LEU A 186 -16.13 2.81 -1.22
N LYS A 187 -16.09 4.02 -1.78
CA LYS A 187 -14.96 4.96 -1.80
C LYS A 187 -15.43 6.29 -1.26
N PHE A 188 -14.81 6.75 -0.18
CA PHE A 188 -15.20 8.00 0.49
C PHE A 188 -14.05 8.58 1.32
N TRP A 189 -14.21 9.82 1.76
CA TRP A 189 -13.29 10.47 2.68
C TRP A 189 -13.81 10.34 4.11
N SER A 190 -12.97 9.95 5.06
CA SER A 190 -13.38 9.75 6.46
C SER A 190 -13.95 11.01 7.15
N CYS A 191 -13.68 12.20 6.61
CA CYS A 191 -14.18 13.48 7.13
C CYS A 191 -15.59 13.85 6.67
N CYS A 192 -16.22 13.10 5.75
CA CYS A 192 -17.56 13.40 5.26
C CYS A 192 -18.30 12.13 4.82
N GLN A 193 -19.63 12.17 4.79
CA GLN A 193 -20.45 10.98 4.52
C GLN A 193 -20.76 10.78 3.02
N ARG A 194 -20.08 11.48 2.12
CA ARG A 194 -20.25 11.32 0.67
C ARG A 194 -19.58 10.02 0.23
N ARG A 195 -20.36 9.04 -0.21
CA ARG A 195 -19.89 7.72 -0.63
C ARG A 195 -20.13 7.52 -2.11
N THR A 196 -19.14 6.95 -2.78
CA THR A 196 -19.18 6.65 -4.20
C THR A 196 -18.74 5.21 -4.42
N THR A 197 -19.25 4.54 -5.44
CA THR A 197 -18.74 3.23 -5.87
C THR A 197 -17.69 3.38 -6.97
N ASP A 198 -17.77 4.45 -7.76
CA ASP A 198 -16.85 4.78 -8.84
C ASP A 198 -15.62 5.58 -8.35
N PHE A 199 -14.44 5.24 -8.88
CA PHE A 199 -13.16 5.85 -8.45
C PHE A 199 -12.97 7.27 -9.00
N ASN A 200 -13.42 7.55 -10.22
CA ASN A 200 -13.31 8.90 -10.79
C ASN A 200 -14.22 9.88 -10.03
N SER A 201 -15.44 9.44 -9.71
CA SER A 201 -16.38 10.19 -8.86
C SER A 201 -15.77 10.50 -7.48
N PHE A 202 -15.01 9.57 -6.90
CA PHE A 202 -14.27 9.80 -5.66
C PHE A 202 -13.16 10.88 -5.81
N LEU A 203 -12.40 10.85 -6.89
CA LEU A 203 -11.33 11.83 -7.17
C LEU A 203 -11.87 13.23 -7.49
N GLU A 204 -13.08 13.31 -8.05
CA GLU A 204 -13.76 14.55 -8.40
C GLU A 204 -14.52 15.18 -7.23
N GLN A 205 -14.69 14.43 -6.13
CA GLN A 205 -15.40 14.91 -4.96
C GLN A 205 -14.74 16.18 -4.39
N GLU A 206 -15.51 17.26 -4.34
CA GLU A 206 -15.08 18.51 -3.72
C GLU A 206 -14.81 18.32 -2.22
N GLY A 207 -13.85 19.06 -1.69
CA GLY A 207 -13.54 19.07 -0.27
C GLY A 207 -14.75 19.43 0.60
N CYS A 208 -14.66 19.13 1.90
CA CYS A 208 -15.73 19.44 2.87
C CYS A 208 -15.37 20.56 3.86
N VAL A 209 -14.12 21.04 3.84
CA VAL A 209 -13.63 22.08 4.77
C VAL A 209 -12.84 23.14 4.00
N VAL A 210 -13.06 24.40 4.36
CA VAL A 210 -12.28 25.55 3.89
C VAL A 210 -11.05 25.73 4.79
N GLY A 211 -9.86 25.79 4.23
CA GLY A 211 -8.61 26.02 4.97
C GLY A 211 -7.54 26.67 4.10
N LYS A 212 -6.30 26.77 4.62
CA LYS A 212 -5.16 27.29 3.85
C LYS A 212 -4.57 26.21 2.95
N HIS A 213 -4.03 26.60 1.80
CA HIS A 213 -3.29 25.67 0.95
C HIS A 213 -2.02 25.16 1.64
N VAL A 214 -1.72 23.88 1.40
CA VAL A 214 -0.45 23.26 1.80
C VAL A 214 0.35 23.00 0.53
N TRP A 215 1.37 23.81 0.28
CA TRP A 215 2.17 23.73 -0.94
C TRP A 215 3.41 22.85 -0.78
N SER A 216 4.05 22.90 0.38
CA SER A 216 5.13 21.97 0.77
C SER A 216 4.63 21.05 1.85
N LYS A 217 4.23 19.85 1.46
CA LYS A 217 4.25 18.69 2.36
C LYS A 217 5.61 18.06 2.13
N HIS A 218 6.56 18.20 3.07
CA HIS A 218 7.70 17.28 3.07
C HIS A 218 7.08 15.89 3.04
N GLU A 219 7.35 15.08 2.03
CA GLU A 219 6.99 13.67 2.14
C GLU A 219 7.78 13.13 3.33
N VAL A 220 7.07 12.96 4.44
CA VAL A 220 7.62 12.51 5.70
C VAL A 220 7.64 11.00 5.60
N HIS A 221 8.57 10.45 4.81
CA HIS A 221 8.85 9.03 4.78
C HIS A 221 9.45 8.65 6.14
N ASN A 222 8.59 8.39 7.11
CA ASN A 222 8.99 7.91 8.42
C ASN A 222 8.77 6.41 8.48
N VAL A 223 9.66 5.73 9.19
CA VAL A 223 9.44 4.36 9.65
C VAL A 223 9.04 4.46 11.11
N VAL A 224 7.94 3.82 11.50
CA VAL A 224 7.47 3.83 12.89
C VAL A 224 7.65 2.42 13.46
N VAL A 225 8.47 2.32 14.50
CA VAL A 225 8.65 1.08 15.26
C VAL A 225 7.80 1.19 16.53
N SER A 226 6.89 0.23 16.73
CA SER A 226 6.04 0.17 17.92
C SER A 226 6.42 -1.04 18.76
N VAL A 227 6.92 -0.83 19.97
CA VAL A 227 7.18 -1.88 20.97
C VAL A 227 6.02 -1.88 21.95
N PHE A 228 5.18 -2.92 21.92
CA PHE A 228 4.04 -3.04 22.81
C PHE A 228 4.50 -3.48 24.21
N ALA A 229 4.40 -2.58 25.17
CA ALA A 229 4.85 -2.77 26.54
C ALA A 229 3.97 -1.94 27.47
N LYS A 230 3.68 -2.46 28.67
CA LYS A 230 2.93 -1.77 29.72
C LYS A 230 3.78 -1.69 30.98
N LYS A 231 3.53 -0.68 31.81
CA LYS A 231 4.13 -0.55 33.15
C LYS A 231 5.67 -0.52 33.17
N TYR A 232 6.30 -0.09 32.08
CA TYR A 232 7.75 0.11 32.04
C TYR A 232 8.09 1.48 32.64
N ASP A 233 9.29 1.61 33.20
CA ASP A 233 9.77 2.83 33.87
C ASP A 233 10.50 3.76 32.87
N PRO A 234 9.97 4.97 32.57
CA PRO A 234 10.59 5.91 31.64
C PRO A 234 11.96 6.43 32.08
N ASP A 235 12.23 6.50 33.39
CA ASP A 235 13.49 7.06 33.91
C ASP A 235 14.65 6.06 33.76
N ARG A 236 14.32 4.76 33.75
CA ARG A 236 15.27 3.66 33.59
C ARG A 236 15.27 3.05 32.18
N SER A 237 14.31 3.42 31.35
CA SER A 237 14.21 3.01 29.96
C SER A 237 14.83 4.05 29.04
N PHE A 238 15.44 3.63 27.94
CA PHE A 238 16.05 4.55 26.98
C PHE A 238 16.02 4.00 25.56
N VAL A 239 16.14 4.91 24.60
CA VAL A 239 16.27 4.61 23.18
C VAL A 239 17.55 5.24 22.68
N GLU A 240 18.40 4.43 22.06
CA GLU A 240 19.66 4.81 21.46
C GLU A 240 19.60 4.58 19.96
N LEU A 241 20.07 5.55 19.19
CA LEU A 241 20.00 5.52 17.73
C LEU A 241 21.32 6.02 17.14
N ASN A 242 21.81 5.28 16.16
CA ASN A 242 22.75 5.80 15.17
C ASN A 242 22.07 5.73 13.77
N PRO A 243 22.71 6.22 12.70
CA PRO A 243 22.07 6.26 11.38
C PRO A 243 21.60 4.90 10.83
N ILE A 244 22.09 3.77 11.34
CA ILE A 244 21.76 2.43 10.86
C ILE A 244 21.46 1.41 11.96
N ARG A 245 21.40 1.80 13.23
CA ARG A 245 21.21 0.89 14.37
C ARG A 245 20.26 1.53 15.37
N LEU A 246 19.18 0.81 15.69
CA LEU A 246 18.22 1.16 16.72
C LEU A 246 18.40 0.22 17.92
N LYS A 247 18.68 0.80 19.09
CA LYS A 247 18.74 0.08 20.35
C LYS A 247 17.68 0.60 21.31
N VAL A 248 16.86 -0.28 21.85
CA VAL A 248 15.80 0.03 22.80
C VAL A 248 16.03 -0.79 24.05
N HIS A 249 15.98 -0.11 25.20
CA HIS A 249 16.06 -0.72 26.53
C HIS A 249 14.83 -0.31 27.33
N LEU A 250 14.02 -1.29 27.73
CA LEU A 250 12.85 -1.08 28.60
C LEU A 250 13.04 -1.81 29.93
N PHE A 251 12.85 -1.09 31.03
CA PHE A 251 12.92 -1.67 32.37
C PHE A 251 11.51 -1.81 32.98
N PHE A 252 11.21 -2.99 33.53
CA PHE A 252 9.92 -3.31 34.15
C PHE A 252 10.07 -3.44 35.67
N PRO A 253 9.68 -2.42 36.46
CA PRO A 253 9.89 -2.39 37.91
C PRO A 253 9.16 -3.48 38.67
N GLU A 254 7.94 -3.85 38.26
CA GLU A 254 7.14 -4.87 38.94
C GLU A 254 7.79 -6.27 38.86
N GLU A 255 8.39 -6.57 37.71
CA GLU A 255 9.00 -7.88 37.42
C GLU A 255 10.51 -7.91 37.68
N GLN A 256 11.12 -6.74 37.90
CA GLN A 256 12.58 -6.54 37.88
C GLN A 256 13.24 -7.11 36.61
N SER A 257 12.52 -7.07 35.49
CA SER A 257 12.96 -7.60 34.21
C SER A 257 13.34 -6.47 33.26
N VAL A 258 14.10 -6.81 32.22
CA VAL A 258 14.56 -5.91 31.17
C VAL A 258 14.17 -6.50 29.83
N PHE A 259 13.78 -5.63 28.90
CA PHE A 259 13.67 -5.95 27.49
C PHE A 259 14.68 -5.12 26.70
N ASP A 260 15.57 -5.81 25.99
CA ASP A 260 16.54 -5.21 25.08
C ASP A 260 16.20 -5.59 23.64
N LEU A 261 16.18 -4.60 22.76
CA LEU A 261 16.05 -4.76 21.31
C LEU A 261 17.20 -4.03 20.64
N ASP A 262 17.94 -4.72 19.79
CA ASP A 262 19.08 -4.17 19.06
C ASP A 262 18.97 -4.58 17.59
N LEU A 263 18.71 -3.60 16.73
CA LEU A 263 18.40 -3.82 15.31
C LEU A 263 19.37 -3.04 14.44
N GLU A 264 19.95 -3.71 13.45
CA GLU A 264 20.57 -3.04 12.32
C GLU A 264 19.50 -2.70 11.27
N LEU A 265 19.20 -1.41 11.10
CA LEU A 265 18.19 -0.90 10.17
C LEU A 265 18.60 -1.14 8.72
N CYS A 266 17.64 -1.48 7.85
CA CYS A 266 17.96 -1.75 6.45
C CYS A 266 18.39 -0.51 5.65
N GLY A 267 18.00 0.68 6.10
CA GLY A 267 18.34 1.94 5.48
C GLY A 267 18.83 2.99 6.46
N VAL A 268 19.33 4.10 5.91
CA VAL A 268 19.90 5.20 6.70
C VAL A 268 18.80 6.11 7.23
N VAL A 269 18.86 6.45 8.52
CA VAL A 269 17.95 7.37 9.19
C VAL A 269 18.65 8.63 9.66
N ASP A 270 17.90 9.73 9.70
CA ASP A 270 18.33 10.98 10.30
C ASP A 270 18.04 10.94 11.81
N VAL A 271 19.11 10.83 12.60
CA VAL A 271 19.06 10.74 14.05
C VAL A 271 18.44 11.99 14.67
N THR A 272 18.74 13.18 14.15
CA THR A 272 18.31 14.47 14.74
C THR A 272 16.82 14.74 14.57
N ARG A 273 16.23 14.17 13.51
CA ARG A 273 14.81 14.34 13.17
C ARG A 273 13.95 13.15 13.56
N SER A 274 14.56 12.13 14.15
CA SER A 274 13.87 10.98 14.71
C SER A 274 13.45 11.30 16.15
N VAL A 275 12.32 10.74 16.59
CA VAL A 275 11.76 10.99 17.92
C VAL A 275 11.18 9.71 18.50
N ALA A 276 11.30 9.54 19.81
CA ALA A 276 10.67 8.45 20.54
C ALA A 276 9.54 9.00 21.44
N SER A 277 8.44 8.27 21.54
CA SER A 277 7.29 8.61 22.37
C SER A 277 6.95 7.42 23.27
N MET A 278 7.06 7.62 24.59
CA MET A 278 6.70 6.61 25.59
C MET A 278 5.23 6.78 25.99
N LEU A 279 4.41 5.79 25.67
CA LEU A 279 2.97 5.74 25.92
C LEU A 279 2.61 4.63 26.92
N PRO A 280 1.44 4.69 27.58
CA PRO A 280 0.98 3.69 28.56
C PRO A 280 1.05 2.22 28.11
N THR A 281 0.83 1.96 26.82
CA THR A 281 0.69 0.62 26.25
C THR A 281 1.73 0.27 25.20
N LYS A 282 2.61 1.20 24.85
CA LYS A 282 3.67 1.00 23.86
C LYS A 282 4.73 2.09 23.94
N LEU A 283 5.92 1.79 23.47
CA LEU A 283 6.91 2.76 23.02
C LEU A 283 6.78 2.91 21.50
N GLU A 284 6.67 4.12 20.98
CA GLU A 284 6.71 4.42 19.55
C GLU A 284 8.00 5.16 19.18
N VAL A 285 8.79 4.60 18.28
CA VAL A 285 9.99 5.25 17.74
C VAL A 285 9.72 5.63 16.29
N LYS A 286 9.62 6.94 16.02
CA LYS A 286 9.41 7.50 14.69
C LYS A 286 10.77 7.87 14.10
N LEU A 287 11.26 7.03 13.21
CA LEU A 287 12.51 7.19 12.51
C LEU A 287 12.32 8.01 11.24
N ARG A 288 13.07 9.09 11.10
CA ARG A 288 13.09 9.87 9.86
C ARG A 288 14.03 9.20 8.87
N LYS A 289 13.53 8.74 7.71
CA LYS A 289 14.40 8.21 6.67
C LYS A 289 15.31 9.31 6.10
N GLY A 290 16.60 8.99 5.95
CA GLY A 290 17.60 9.82 5.29
C GLY A 290 17.55 9.68 3.77
N GLU A 291 17.12 8.52 3.26
CA GLU A 291 17.04 8.21 1.83
C GLU A 291 15.59 8.06 1.32
N PRO A 292 15.32 8.44 0.06
CA PRO A 292 14.05 8.13 -0.59
C PRO A 292 13.96 6.63 -0.92
N GLY A 293 12.76 6.05 -0.80
CA GLY A 293 12.51 4.64 -1.15
C GLY A 293 11.53 3.97 -0.20
N SER A 294 11.15 2.72 -0.47
CA SER A 294 10.39 1.88 0.45
C SER A 294 11.31 0.86 1.13
N TRP A 295 11.02 0.49 2.36
CA TRP A 295 11.74 -0.57 3.07
C TRP A 295 10.88 -1.84 3.04
N SER A 296 11.38 -2.90 2.42
CA SER A 296 10.68 -4.20 2.37
C SER A 296 10.77 -4.97 3.68
N LYS A 297 11.80 -4.68 4.49
CA LYS A 297 12.04 -5.21 5.84
C LYS A 297 12.56 -4.06 6.72
N LEU A 298 12.40 -4.16 8.04
CA LEU A 298 12.89 -3.13 8.96
C LEU A 298 14.42 -3.23 9.13
N ASP A 299 14.90 -4.45 9.30
CA ASP A 299 16.26 -4.78 9.72
C ASP A 299 16.99 -5.72 8.75
N ILE A 300 18.31 -5.77 8.87
CA ILE A 300 19.19 -6.74 8.23
C ILE A 300 19.71 -7.69 9.32
N PRO A 301 19.71 -9.01 9.08
CA PRO A 301 20.26 -9.95 10.05
C PRO A 301 21.73 -9.66 10.33
N HIS A 302 22.04 -9.18 11.53
CA HIS A 302 23.41 -9.06 12.01
C HIS A 302 23.76 -10.36 12.75
N GLN A 303 24.80 -11.09 12.30
CA GLN A 303 25.37 -12.18 13.08
C GLN A 303 26.06 -11.59 14.30
N THR A 304 25.34 -11.43 15.40
CA THR A 304 25.98 -11.36 16.71
C THR A 304 26.70 -12.67 16.91
N ALA A 305 28.03 -12.65 16.96
CA ALA A 305 28.82 -13.73 17.54
C ALA A 305 28.44 -13.83 19.02
N VAL A 306 27.36 -14.54 19.30
CA VAL A 306 27.11 -15.10 20.62
C VAL A 306 28.09 -16.25 20.71
N GLU A 307 29.09 -16.11 21.59
CA GLU A 307 29.93 -17.22 22.01
C GLU A 307 29.01 -18.31 22.57
N GLU A 308 28.69 -19.32 21.76
CA GLU A 308 28.21 -20.61 22.21
C GLU A 308 29.30 -21.24 23.06
N ASN A 309 29.25 -21.01 24.36
CA ASN A 309 29.80 -21.94 25.31
C ASN A 309 28.65 -22.59 26.09
N ALA A 310 27.91 -23.45 25.38
CA ALA A 310 27.07 -24.47 25.96
C ALA A 310 27.50 -25.81 25.40
N GLN A 311 28.25 -26.57 26.20
CA GLN A 311 28.58 -27.96 25.92
C GLN A 311 27.29 -28.79 25.78
N PRO A 312 27.26 -29.82 24.91
CA PRO A 312 26.10 -30.66 24.74
C PRO A 312 26.03 -31.69 25.89
N ALA A 313 25.02 -31.56 26.76
CA ALA A 313 24.60 -32.65 27.63
C ALA A 313 23.50 -33.44 26.91
N SER A 314 23.91 -34.50 26.20
CA SER A 314 22.98 -35.53 25.74
C SER A 314 22.75 -36.56 26.85
N ALA A 315 21.58 -37.19 26.80
CA ALA A 315 21.13 -38.34 27.59
C ALA A 315 20.67 -38.07 29.02
N ALA A 316 19.37 -37.77 29.17
CA ALA A 316 18.42 -38.58 29.96
C ALA A 316 17.20 -37.73 30.32
N MET A 317 16.07 -37.88 29.61
CA MET A 317 14.73 -37.94 30.22
C MET A 317 13.70 -38.27 29.13
N GLU A 318 13.74 -39.51 28.64
CA GLU A 318 12.64 -40.09 27.87
C GLU A 318 12.04 -41.17 28.75
N GLN A 319 11.04 -40.78 29.55
CA GLN A 319 10.07 -41.66 30.19
C GLN A 319 9.03 -40.80 30.92
N LEU A 320 7.77 -41.24 30.83
CA LEU A 320 6.55 -40.74 31.49
C LEU A 320 5.67 -39.79 30.63
N ILE A 321 5.04 -40.37 29.60
CA ILE A 321 3.69 -39.98 29.19
C ILE A 321 2.79 -41.19 29.53
N PRO A 322 1.77 -41.08 30.39
CA PRO A 322 0.79 -42.14 30.55
C PRO A 322 -0.19 -42.14 29.38
N GLU A 323 -0.29 -43.29 28.71
CA GLU A 323 -1.22 -43.60 27.64
C GLU A 323 -2.65 -43.65 28.18
N VAL A 324 -3.56 -42.88 27.60
CA VAL A 324 -4.99 -42.91 27.92
C VAL A 324 -5.69 -43.78 26.87
N ASP A 325 -6.15 -44.96 27.29
CA ASP A 325 -6.89 -45.90 26.44
C ASP A 325 -8.23 -45.30 25.98
N ALA A 326 -8.45 -45.31 24.67
CA ALA A 326 -9.73 -45.02 24.07
C ALA A 326 -10.69 -46.21 24.31
N VAL A 327 -11.82 -45.94 24.94
CA VAL A 327 -12.87 -46.93 25.22
C VAL A 327 -13.63 -47.22 23.92
N ASP A 328 -13.48 -48.43 23.40
CA ASP A 328 -14.19 -48.94 22.23
C ASP A 328 -15.62 -49.36 22.60
N LEU A 329 -16.62 -48.74 21.97
CA LEU A 329 -18.05 -48.92 22.23
C LEU A 329 -18.77 -49.54 21.03
N SER A 330 -18.27 -50.66 20.51
CA SER A 330 -18.91 -51.38 19.40
C SER A 330 -19.65 -52.66 19.80
N ASP A 331 -19.94 -52.90 21.08
CA ASP A 331 -20.86 -53.98 21.50
C ASP A 331 -21.77 -53.50 22.65
N LEU A 332 -22.88 -52.85 22.29
CA LEU A 332 -24.10 -52.74 23.10
C LEU A 332 -25.33 -52.39 22.25
#